data_AF-A0A672HFH9-F1
#
_entry.id   AF-A0A672HFH9-F1
#
_cell.length_a   1.000
_cell.length_b   1.000
_cell.length_c   1.000
_cell.angle_alpha   90.00
_cell.angle_beta   90.00
_cell.angle_gamma   90.00
#
_symmetry.space_group_name_H-M   'P 1'
#
loop_
_entity.id
_entity.type
_entity.pdbx_description
1 polymer ?
#
loop_
_entity_poly.entity_id
_entity_poly.type
_entity_poly.pdbx_seq_one_letter_code
_entity_poly.pdbx_strand_id
1 'polypeptide(L)'
;ERNSKKQKDKELVIVRDGKAISSHFPCSLIKDERLTLKYVKAKDKPKKTVKFSVPSGELVMFHVSVKGGKNVVRILRNPALKDKVREVTVYAYKGEKVKNALRRDGRFLNIIFKRTCALANISTEVNTEMSNLVDGLEGKTFQIIMLNKSSPPESLSPTHDYSESQEFPTDEKIPRSQIMQKNLSSQFRDLVKTIKTPASKEVKTMKRLMDLSDSVCQVRVNGSARGSGFLLFGKFVLTNGHVVKDVYNENQRHLDEKVTVHFSFESLEEVEGGREEVEEIVGFEHQPDVLGGDWTLLRLRAQQALPDGLLAHSGFLPQSGGICIIGHPDGGVKKIDPCLIVKHENRNQVVEKHYNENQGQINLITSRFFEGVAQSVQQNQQVLTYESCFYFGSSGSPVFDQNCRVVAMHTGGFIYQTSLGENQSVIEFGHPLPVVIERIIVQAEEKERFDVFKEFIEHSGAQQQNVIAFLKKLIEIKSGEFPF
;
A
#
# COMPACT_ATOMS: atom_id res chain seq x y z
N GLU A 1 12.30 21.27 -1.62
CA GLU A 1 12.43 20.93 -3.06
C GLU A 1 13.56 21.62 -3.85
N ARG A 2 14.27 22.65 -3.35
CA ARG A 2 15.31 23.37 -4.14
C ARG A 2 16.60 22.60 -4.49
N ASN A 3 16.80 21.36 -4.03
CA ASN A 3 18.05 20.59 -4.25
C ASN A 3 17.91 19.33 -5.15
N SER A 4 16.71 18.91 -5.55
CA SER A 4 16.50 17.62 -6.23
C SER A 4 17.05 17.58 -7.67
N LYS A 5 17.11 18.73 -8.37
CA LYS A 5 17.61 18.79 -9.77
C LYS A 5 19.14 18.65 -9.90
N LYS A 6 19.95 18.84 -8.85
CA LYS A 6 21.44 18.82 -8.92
C LYS A 6 22.10 17.48 -8.51
N GLN A 7 21.32 16.44 -8.21
CA GLN A 7 21.86 15.22 -7.55
C GLN A 7 21.40 13.88 -8.13
N LYS A 8 20.84 13.85 -9.35
CA LYS A 8 20.33 12.62 -10.01
C LYS A 8 21.37 11.48 -10.13
N ASP A 9 22.66 11.79 -10.12
CA ASP A 9 23.76 10.81 -10.26
C ASP A 9 24.52 10.51 -8.95
N LYS A 10 23.95 10.87 -7.80
CA LYS A 10 24.59 10.69 -6.50
C LYS A 10 23.78 9.76 -5.59
N GLU A 11 24.47 8.81 -4.95
CA GLU A 11 23.97 8.00 -3.85
C GLU A 11 24.00 8.82 -2.56
N LEU A 12 22.90 8.81 -1.81
CA LEU A 12 22.84 9.36 -0.46
C LEU A 12 23.46 8.35 0.51
N VAL A 13 24.47 8.80 1.27
CA VAL A 13 25.21 7.99 2.24
C VAL A 13 25.01 8.61 3.62
N ILE A 14 24.52 7.81 4.55
CA ILE A 14 24.35 8.19 5.95
C ILE A 14 25.63 7.81 6.70
N VAL A 15 26.23 8.77 7.40
CA VAL A 15 27.48 8.57 8.17
C VAL A 15 27.21 8.81 9.65
N ARG A 16 27.60 7.83 10.46
CA ARG A 16 27.53 7.80 11.93
C ARG A 16 28.94 7.60 12.46
N ASP A 17 29.43 8.49 13.32
CA ASP A 17 30.79 8.45 13.89
C ASP A 17 31.91 8.20 12.87
N GLY A 18 31.80 8.86 11.70
CA GLY A 18 32.76 8.71 10.61
C GLY A 18 32.67 7.41 9.80
N LYS A 19 31.75 6.51 10.15
CA LYS A 19 31.48 5.23 9.46
C LYS A 19 30.16 5.30 8.69
N ALA A 20 30.10 4.72 7.48
CA ALA A 20 28.85 4.72 6.73
C ALA A 20 27.92 3.62 7.25
N ILE A 21 26.63 3.93 7.41
CA ILE A 21 25.56 2.96 7.70
C ILE A 21 24.66 2.76 6.47
N SER A 22 23.96 1.64 6.41
CA SER A 22 22.99 1.36 5.36
C SER A 22 21.72 2.22 5.53
N SER A 23 20.94 2.40 4.46
CA SER A 23 19.68 3.16 4.53
C SER A 23 18.58 2.47 5.34
N HIS A 24 18.74 1.16 5.58
CA HIS A 24 17.85 0.32 6.38
C HIS A 24 18.42 0.01 7.77
N PHE A 25 19.43 0.77 8.21
CA PHE A 25 20.07 0.56 9.52
C PHE A 25 19.03 0.75 10.63
N PRO A 26 18.91 -0.17 11.61
CA PRO A 26 17.90 -0.09 12.65
C PRO A 26 18.01 1.20 13.47
N CYS A 27 16.91 1.96 13.55
CA CYS A 27 16.87 3.20 14.33
C CYS A 27 17.10 2.95 15.83
N SER A 28 16.73 1.78 16.36
CA SER A 28 16.99 1.38 17.75
C SER A 28 18.48 1.33 18.12
N LEU A 29 19.36 1.18 17.12
CA LEU A 29 20.81 1.22 17.31
C LEU A 29 21.39 2.63 17.20
N ILE A 30 20.57 3.61 16.81
CA ILE A 30 20.92 5.02 16.67
C ILE A 30 20.36 5.75 17.90
N LYS A 31 21.25 6.36 18.68
CA LYS A 31 20.86 7.11 19.90
C LYS A 31 20.65 8.59 19.55
N ASP A 32 20.65 9.48 20.55
CA ASP A 32 20.62 10.94 20.37
C ASP A 32 21.95 11.47 19.79
N GLU A 33 22.30 11.01 18.59
CA GLU A 33 23.57 11.28 17.92
C GLU A 33 23.36 11.98 16.58
N ARG A 34 24.33 12.81 16.19
CA ARG A 34 24.27 13.57 14.93
C ARG A 34 24.70 12.69 13.76
N LEU A 35 23.77 12.46 12.83
CA LEU A 35 24.07 11.80 11.56
C LEU A 35 24.49 12.83 10.50
N THR A 36 25.50 12.46 9.71
CA THR A 36 25.95 13.29 8.57
C THR A 36 25.46 12.68 7.26
N LEU A 37 24.75 13.46 6.45
CA LEU A 37 24.32 13.07 5.11
C LEU A 37 25.36 13.49 4.07
N LYS A 38 25.90 12.53 3.31
CA LYS A 38 26.86 12.79 2.22
C LYS A 38 26.30 12.31 0.89
N TYR A 39 26.51 13.08 -0.17
CA TYR A 39 26.17 12.66 -1.53
C TYR A 39 27.43 12.20 -2.27
N VAL A 40 27.43 10.94 -2.72
CA VAL A 40 28.57 10.28 -3.33
C VAL A 40 28.23 9.89 -4.77
N LYS A 41 29.13 10.09 -5.73
CA LYS A 41 28.88 9.74 -7.14
C LYS A 41 28.55 8.24 -7.26
N ALA A 42 27.40 7.92 -7.85
CA ALA A 42 26.97 6.55 -8.07
C ALA A 42 27.34 6.13 -9.51
N LYS A 43 28.12 5.05 -9.69
CA LYS A 43 28.35 4.47 -11.02
C LYS A 43 27.25 3.48 -11.44
N ASP A 44 26.59 2.86 -10.46
CA ASP A 44 25.50 1.90 -10.65
C ASP A 44 24.29 2.36 -9.82
N LYS A 45 23.09 2.36 -10.42
CA LYS A 45 21.84 2.57 -9.64
C LYS A 45 21.65 1.37 -8.70
N PRO A 46 21.37 1.58 -7.40
CA PRO A 46 21.08 0.47 -6.51
C PRO A 46 19.88 -0.32 -7.04
N LYS A 47 20.02 -1.64 -7.19
CA LYS A 47 18.86 -2.52 -7.40
C LYS A 47 18.01 -2.45 -6.13
N LYS A 48 16.67 -2.47 -6.31
CA LYS A 48 15.67 -2.56 -5.25
C LYS A 48 16.18 -3.42 -4.09
N THR A 49 16.12 -2.87 -2.89
CA THR A 49 16.40 -3.55 -1.62
C THR A 49 15.69 -4.89 -1.63
N VAL A 50 16.44 -5.98 -1.49
CA VAL A 50 15.86 -7.32 -1.34
C VAL A 50 15.11 -7.31 -0.01
N LYS A 51 13.79 -7.54 -0.05
CA LYS A 51 12.95 -7.72 1.14
C LYS A 51 13.46 -8.99 1.84
N PHE A 52 14.08 -8.84 3.00
CA PHE A 52 14.41 -9.96 3.87
C PHE A 52 13.38 -10.00 4.99
N SER A 53 12.80 -11.17 5.27
CA SER A 53 12.05 -11.43 6.50
C SER A 53 12.95 -11.08 7.69
N VAL A 54 12.51 -10.16 8.54
CA VAL A 54 13.27 -9.64 9.67
C VAL A 54 13.06 -10.60 10.86
N PRO A 55 14.10 -11.29 11.35
CA PRO A 55 13.97 -12.06 12.59
C PRO A 55 13.84 -11.11 13.79
N SER A 56 13.01 -11.46 14.76
CA SER A 56 13.09 -10.86 16.11
C SER A 56 14.33 -11.40 16.82
N GLY A 57 15.18 -10.54 17.40
CA GLY A 57 16.38 -10.98 18.11
C GLY A 57 17.35 -9.85 18.50
N GLU A 58 18.22 -10.15 19.47
CA GLU A 58 19.31 -9.26 19.92
C GLU A 58 20.24 -8.90 18.75
N LEU A 59 20.61 -7.61 18.65
CA LEU A 59 21.40 -7.08 17.54
C LEU A 59 22.87 -6.98 17.90
N VAL A 60 23.73 -7.26 16.91
CA VAL A 60 25.17 -7.08 16.95
C VAL A 60 25.59 -6.06 15.90
N MET A 61 26.48 -5.14 16.26
CA MET A 61 27.09 -4.19 15.34
C MET A 61 28.58 -4.48 15.18
N PHE A 62 29.06 -4.54 13.94
CA PHE A 62 30.48 -4.65 13.65
C PHE A 62 30.85 -3.78 12.45
N HIS A 63 32.15 -3.53 12.29
CA HIS A 63 32.68 -2.63 11.27
C HIS A 63 33.48 -3.40 10.23
N VAL A 64 33.38 -2.99 8.97
CA VAL A 64 34.15 -3.56 7.86
C VAL A 64 34.88 -2.45 7.15
N SER A 65 36.20 -2.60 7.00
CA SER A 65 37.02 -1.68 6.21
C SER A 65 36.52 -1.66 4.76
N VAL A 66 36.43 -0.46 4.16
CA VAL A 66 36.07 -0.31 2.74
C VAL A 66 37.14 -0.81 1.79
N LYS A 67 38.38 -0.98 2.28
CA LYS A 67 39.50 -1.53 1.55
C LYS A 67 39.56 -3.04 1.80
N GLY A 68 39.50 -3.84 0.73
CA GLY A 68 39.74 -5.27 0.85
C GLY A 68 41.21 -5.56 1.23
N GLY A 69 41.42 -6.72 1.85
CA GLY A 69 42.71 -7.18 2.32
C GLY A 69 43.35 -8.19 1.37
N LYS A 70 44.02 -9.19 1.95
CA LYS A 70 44.71 -10.26 1.21
C LYS A 70 43.85 -10.83 0.08
N ASN A 71 44.39 -10.79 -1.14
CA ASN A 71 43.82 -11.35 -2.38
C ASN A 71 42.45 -10.79 -2.82
N VAL A 72 41.98 -9.68 -2.24
CA VAL A 72 40.72 -9.03 -2.64
C VAL A 72 40.83 -7.51 -2.56
N VAL A 73 40.77 -6.82 -3.69
CA VAL A 73 40.95 -5.35 -3.73
C VAL A 73 39.62 -4.61 -3.65
N ARG A 74 38.60 -5.08 -4.36
CA ARG A 74 37.31 -4.38 -4.51
C ARG A 74 36.17 -5.19 -3.91
N ILE A 75 35.57 -4.66 -2.84
CA ILE A 75 34.52 -5.34 -2.06
C ILE A 75 33.18 -4.61 -2.04
N LEU A 76 33.16 -3.30 -2.30
CA LEU A 76 31.94 -2.48 -2.33
C LEU A 76 31.42 -2.28 -3.75
N ARG A 77 30.09 -2.17 -3.88
CA ARG A 77 29.41 -1.86 -5.14
C ARG A 77 29.76 -0.46 -5.63
N ASN A 78 29.66 0.53 -4.75
CA ASN A 78 30.08 1.90 -5.04
C ASN A 78 31.54 2.13 -4.58
N PRO A 79 32.52 2.16 -5.49
CA PRO A 79 33.92 2.37 -5.13
C PRO A 79 34.21 3.79 -4.63
N ALA A 80 33.36 4.79 -4.91
CA ALA A 80 33.57 6.17 -4.46
C ALA A 80 33.34 6.36 -2.94
N LEU A 81 32.75 5.36 -2.26
CA LEU A 81 32.59 5.37 -0.80
C LEU A 81 33.94 5.42 -0.07
N LYS A 82 34.99 4.80 -0.64
CA LYS A 82 36.33 4.77 -0.05
C LYS A 82 36.98 6.14 0.12
N ASP A 83 36.52 7.12 -0.67
CA ASP A 83 37.04 8.50 -0.64
C ASP A 83 36.32 9.34 0.44
N LYS A 84 35.30 8.77 1.11
CA LYS A 84 34.42 9.49 2.06
C LYS A 84 34.39 8.91 3.46
N VAL A 85 34.60 7.59 3.58
CA VAL A 85 34.66 6.85 4.84
C VAL A 85 35.73 5.76 4.74
N ARG A 86 36.31 5.37 5.89
CA ARG A 86 37.28 4.27 5.98
C ARG A 86 36.61 2.93 6.24
N GLU A 87 35.43 2.96 6.85
CA GLU A 87 34.70 1.79 7.33
C GLU A 87 33.20 1.94 7.08
N VAL A 88 32.53 0.80 6.94
CA VAL A 88 31.08 0.69 6.99
C VAL A 88 30.69 -0.06 8.25
N THR A 89 29.59 0.34 8.89
CA THR A 89 28.99 -0.40 10.00
C THR A 89 27.90 -1.30 9.46
N VAL A 90 27.95 -2.57 9.85
CA VAL A 90 27.00 -3.62 9.51
C VAL A 90 26.27 -4.03 10.77
N TYR A 91 24.95 -4.17 10.69
CA TYR A 91 24.14 -4.74 11.77
C TYR A 91 23.79 -6.19 11.46
N ALA A 92 23.71 -7.01 12.49
CA ALA A 92 23.38 -8.42 12.42
C ALA A 92 22.50 -8.87 13.59
N TYR A 93 21.77 -9.96 13.42
CA TYR A 93 21.01 -10.65 14.46
C TYR A 93 21.89 -11.73 15.08
N LYS A 94 21.96 -11.76 16.40
CA LYS A 94 22.61 -12.84 17.13
C LYS A 94 22.07 -14.20 16.67
N GLY A 95 22.96 -15.17 16.48
CA GLY A 95 22.65 -16.49 15.91
C GLY A 95 22.65 -16.55 14.37
N GLU A 96 22.80 -15.42 13.65
CA GLU A 96 22.89 -15.45 12.20
C GLU A 96 24.33 -15.61 11.68
N LYS A 97 24.47 -16.09 10.44
CA LYS A 97 25.77 -16.21 9.76
C LYS A 97 26.27 -14.88 9.21
N VAL A 98 27.58 -14.64 9.27
CA VAL A 98 28.26 -13.46 8.69
C VAL A 98 27.83 -13.19 7.23
N LYS A 99 27.73 -14.24 6.41
CA LYS A 99 27.28 -14.16 5.01
C LYS A 99 25.92 -13.49 4.86
N ASN A 100 25.00 -13.74 5.78
CA ASN A 100 23.63 -13.24 5.71
C ASN A 100 23.59 -11.75 6.07
N ALA A 101 24.31 -11.35 7.13
CA ALA A 101 24.44 -9.96 7.52
C ALA A 101 25.02 -9.07 6.40
N LEU A 102 26.15 -9.50 5.80
CA LEU A 102 26.79 -8.77 4.70
C LEU A 102 25.93 -8.72 3.41
N ARG A 103 25.14 -9.77 3.15
CA ARG A 103 24.19 -9.77 2.02
C ARG A 103 23.03 -8.80 2.25
N ARG A 104 22.47 -8.79 3.45
CA ARG A 104 21.38 -7.89 3.85
C ARG A 104 21.81 -6.43 3.79
N ASP A 105 23.05 -6.14 4.19
CA ASP A 105 23.64 -4.80 4.12
C ASP A 105 23.56 -4.18 2.70
N GLY A 106 23.71 -5.01 1.67
CA GLY A 106 23.48 -4.63 0.27
C GLY A 106 24.59 -3.80 -0.38
N ARG A 107 25.52 -3.21 0.38
CA ARG A 107 26.62 -2.38 -0.16
C ARG A 107 27.78 -3.20 -0.72
N PHE A 108 27.88 -4.48 -0.39
CA PHE A 108 28.95 -5.37 -0.83
C PHE A 108 28.69 -5.99 -2.23
N LEU A 109 29.76 -6.21 -2.99
CA LEU A 109 29.73 -6.83 -4.31
C LEU A 109 29.43 -8.32 -4.21
N ASN A 110 28.58 -8.83 -5.11
CA ASN A 110 28.23 -10.26 -5.12
C ASN A 110 29.43 -11.22 -5.25
N ILE A 111 30.57 -10.75 -5.78
CA ILE A 111 31.78 -11.56 -5.95
C ILE A 111 32.35 -12.07 -4.62
N ILE A 112 32.18 -11.32 -3.52
CA ILE A 112 32.69 -11.74 -2.19
C ILE A 112 31.92 -12.93 -1.62
N PHE A 113 30.71 -13.21 -2.14
CA PHE A 113 29.89 -14.34 -1.70
C PHE A 113 30.02 -15.57 -2.59
N LYS A 114 30.66 -15.43 -3.76
CA LYS A 114 30.98 -16.52 -4.70
C LYS A 114 32.38 -17.08 -4.45
N ARG A 115 33.30 -16.25 -3.98
CA ARG A 115 34.67 -16.65 -3.62
C ARG A 115 34.74 -17.02 -2.14
N THR A 116 35.75 -17.82 -1.78
CA THR A 116 36.06 -18.22 -0.41
C THR A 116 36.64 -17.03 0.36
N CYS A 117 35.78 -16.09 0.74
CA CYS A 117 36.16 -14.93 1.54
C CYS A 117 35.91 -15.16 3.04
N ALA A 118 36.60 -14.39 3.88
CA ALA A 118 36.44 -14.36 5.34
C ALA A 118 36.62 -12.93 5.88
N LEU A 119 36.19 -12.70 7.12
CA LEU A 119 36.49 -11.47 7.87
C LEU A 119 37.77 -11.68 8.68
N ALA A 120 38.83 -10.92 8.39
CA ALA A 120 40.04 -10.86 9.21
C ALA A 120 39.90 -9.73 10.23
N ASN A 121 39.98 -10.04 11.52
CA ASN A 121 39.95 -9.02 12.56
C ASN A 121 41.20 -8.14 12.46
N ILE A 122 41.03 -6.81 12.39
CA ILE A 122 42.17 -5.89 12.20
C ILE A 122 43.08 -5.86 13.42
N SER A 123 42.54 -6.09 14.62
CA SER A 123 43.31 -6.02 15.87
C SER A 123 43.98 -7.34 16.24
N THR A 124 43.37 -8.48 15.89
CA THR A 124 43.85 -9.80 16.35
C THR A 124 44.32 -10.71 15.21
N GLU A 125 44.11 -10.32 13.96
CA GLU A 125 44.39 -11.12 12.75
C GLU A 125 43.67 -12.48 12.68
N VAL A 126 42.74 -12.75 13.61
CA VAL A 126 41.91 -13.95 13.61
C VAL A 126 40.88 -13.86 12.49
N ASN A 127 40.76 -14.94 11.72
CA ASN A 127 39.79 -15.05 10.63
C ASN A 127 38.46 -15.64 11.10
N THR A 128 37.37 -14.98 10.75
CA THR A 128 35.99 -15.46 10.91
C THR A 128 35.44 -15.81 9.52
N GLU A 129 35.13 -17.08 9.26
CA GLU A 129 34.56 -17.48 7.97
C GLU A 129 33.13 -16.96 7.78
N MET A 130 32.70 -16.85 6.53
CA MET A 130 31.36 -16.37 6.17
C MET A 130 30.22 -17.24 6.74
N SER A 131 30.50 -18.51 7.06
CA SER A 131 29.57 -19.46 7.67
C SER A 131 29.46 -19.35 9.20
N ASN A 132 30.38 -18.66 9.86
CA ASN A 132 30.39 -18.50 11.31
C ASN A 132 29.29 -17.52 11.76
N LEU A 133 28.92 -17.63 13.04
CA LEU A 133 27.95 -16.76 13.68
C LEU A 133 28.52 -15.37 13.99
N VAL A 134 27.64 -14.38 14.03
CA VAL A 134 28.00 -12.97 14.27
C VAL A 134 28.16 -12.61 15.75
N ASP A 135 27.79 -13.49 16.67
CA ASP A 135 27.61 -13.22 18.11
C ASP A 135 28.86 -12.62 18.78
N GLY A 136 30.05 -13.01 18.32
CA GLY A 136 31.32 -12.54 18.86
C GLY A 136 31.91 -11.31 18.17
N LEU A 137 31.17 -10.64 17.28
CA LEU A 137 31.69 -9.56 16.42
C LEU A 137 31.43 -8.14 16.96
N GLU A 138 30.69 -8.00 18.05
CA GLU A 138 30.28 -6.70 18.60
C GLU A 138 31.44 -5.71 18.74
N GLY A 139 31.25 -4.52 18.16
CA GLY A 139 32.18 -3.39 18.21
C GLY A 139 33.51 -3.60 17.47
N LYS A 140 33.77 -4.78 16.90
CA LYS A 140 35.05 -5.12 16.26
C LYS A 140 35.11 -4.65 14.81
N THR A 141 36.32 -4.37 14.35
CA THR A 141 36.58 -3.96 12.97
C THR A 141 37.31 -5.07 12.21
N PHE A 142 36.82 -5.35 11.01
CA PHE A 142 37.31 -6.42 10.15
C PHE A 142 37.71 -5.91 8.77
N GLN A 143 38.57 -6.68 8.11
CA GLN A 143 38.87 -6.56 6.70
C GLN A 143 38.41 -7.81 5.97
N ILE A 144 37.78 -7.67 4.80
CA ILE A 144 37.43 -8.84 3.97
C ILE A 144 38.71 -9.32 3.28
N ILE A 145 39.04 -10.60 3.45
CA ILE A 145 40.15 -11.28 2.77
C ILE A 145 39.62 -12.45 1.95
N MET A 146 40.41 -12.92 0.98
CA MET A 146 40.14 -14.16 0.26
C MET A 146 41.10 -15.25 0.72
N LEU A 147 40.54 -16.38 1.16
CA LEU A 147 41.27 -17.56 1.58
C LEU A 147 41.72 -18.35 0.35
N ASN A 148 42.99 -18.75 0.31
CA ASN A 148 43.49 -19.68 -0.69
C ASN A 148 42.98 -21.08 -0.34
N LYS A 149 41.82 -21.48 -0.86
CA LYS A 149 41.51 -22.91 -0.99
C LYS A 149 41.83 -23.29 -2.43
N SER A 150 42.80 -24.19 -2.60
CA SER A 150 42.90 -25.06 -3.77
C SER A 150 41.51 -25.57 -4.13
N SER A 151 41.20 -25.63 -5.42
CA SER A 151 39.93 -26.10 -5.97
C SER A 151 39.43 -27.35 -5.24
N PRO A 152 38.10 -27.52 -5.03
CA PRO A 152 37.56 -28.79 -4.59
C PRO A 152 37.95 -29.86 -5.63
N PRO A 153 38.16 -31.14 -5.24
CA PRO A 153 38.37 -32.20 -6.21
C PRO A 153 37.14 -32.30 -7.11
N GLU A 154 37.34 -32.24 -8.42
CA GLU A 154 36.40 -32.80 -9.37
C GLU A 154 36.19 -34.28 -9.01
N SER A 155 34.99 -34.63 -8.56
CA SER A 155 34.48 -35.97 -8.81
C SER A 155 32.96 -35.92 -8.98
N LEU A 156 32.60 -36.09 -10.25
CA LEU A 156 31.45 -36.84 -10.75
C LEU A 156 30.06 -36.24 -10.50
N SER A 157 29.56 -35.57 -11.54
CA SER A 157 28.20 -35.81 -12.05
C SER A 157 28.30 -36.93 -13.12
N PRO A 158 27.22 -37.68 -13.50
CA PRO A 158 26.00 -37.06 -14.03
C PRO A 158 24.65 -37.79 -13.81
N THR A 159 23.60 -37.02 -14.15
CA THR A 159 22.29 -37.40 -14.72
C THR A 159 21.26 -38.17 -13.89
N HIS A 160 20.05 -37.60 -13.77
CA HIS A 160 18.82 -38.22 -14.26
C HIS A 160 17.71 -37.17 -14.44
N ASP A 161 17.25 -37.02 -15.68
CA ASP A 161 15.92 -36.51 -16.04
C ASP A 161 14.85 -37.43 -15.44
N TYR A 162 13.74 -36.88 -14.95
CA TYR A 162 12.40 -37.47 -15.09
C TYR A 162 11.35 -36.38 -14.84
N SER A 163 10.62 -36.08 -15.92
CA SER A 163 9.27 -35.50 -15.90
C SER A 163 8.28 -36.54 -15.40
N GLU A 164 7.36 -36.17 -14.50
CA GLU A 164 6.10 -36.90 -14.37
C GLU A 164 4.95 -35.96 -13.99
N SER A 165 4.05 -35.82 -14.95
CA SER A 165 2.68 -35.34 -14.86
C SER A 165 1.83 -36.30 -14.02
N GLN A 166 1.02 -35.78 -13.09
CA GLN A 166 -0.08 -36.54 -12.50
C GLN A 166 -1.43 -35.98 -12.96
N GLU A 167 -2.17 -36.86 -13.63
CA GLU A 167 -3.51 -36.69 -14.16
C GLU A 167 -4.58 -36.73 -13.05
N PHE A 168 -5.65 -35.97 -13.28
CA PHE A 168 -6.90 -36.00 -12.50
C PHE A 168 -7.79 -37.19 -12.91
N PRO A 169 -8.58 -37.78 -11.99
CA PRO A 169 -9.71 -38.62 -12.38
C PRO A 169 -10.99 -37.78 -12.60
N THR A 170 -11.53 -37.88 -13.82
CA THR A 170 -12.93 -37.65 -14.24
C THR A 170 -13.86 -38.68 -13.56
N ASP A 171 -15.18 -38.57 -13.37
CA ASP A 171 -16.25 -37.67 -13.80
C ASP A 171 -17.45 -37.99 -12.86
N GLU A 172 -18.20 -37.02 -12.35
CA GLU A 172 -19.63 -37.20 -12.04
C GLU A 172 -20.34 -35.84 -12.01
N LYS A 173 -21.22 -35.63 -12.99
CA LYS A 173 -21.91 -34.36 -13.27
C LYS A 173 -22.95 -34.06 -12.20
N ILE A 174 -22.56 -33.31 -11.17
CA ILE A 174 -23.47 -32.64 -10.25
C ILE A 174 -23.84 -31.26 -10.86
N PRO A 175 -25.13 -30.87 -10.96
CA PRO A 175 -25.53 -29.58 -11.51
C PRO A 175 -24.86 -28.39 -10.80
N ARG A 176 -24.25 -27.49 -11.59
CA ARG A 176 -23.43 -26.32 -11.15
C ARG A 176 -24.11 -25.42 -10.09
N SER A 177 -25.44 -25.44 -9.99
CA SER A 177 -26.20 -24.69 -8.98
C SER A 177 -26.00 -25.19 -7.54
N GLN A 178 -25.68 -26.47 -7.33
CA GLN A 178 -25.49 -27.03 -5.98
C GLN A 178 -24.06 -26.89 -5.46
N ILE A 179 -23.05 -26.91 -6.33
CA ILE A 179 -21.64 -26.72 -5.98
C ILE A 179 -21.38 -25.27 -5.55
N MET A 180 -22.00 -24.30 -6.27
CA MET A 180 -21.92 -22.88 -5.92
C MET A 180 -22.58 -22.60 -4.55
N GLN A 181 -23.74 -23.21 -4.25
CA GLN A 181 -24.39 -23.10 -2.92
C GLN A 181 -23.58 -23.74 -1.80
N LYS A 182 -22.97 -24.91 -2.02
CA LYS A 182 -22.13 -25.58 -1.02
C LYS A 182 -20.85 -24.80 -0.73
N ASN A 183 -20.16 -24.31 -1.76
CA ASN A 183 -18.91 -23.54 -1.61
C ASN A 183 -19.15 -22.15 -0.99
N LEU A 184 -20.27 -21.48 -1.34
CA LEU A 184 -20.66 -20.25 -0.65
C LEU A 184 -20.90 -20.55 0.83
N SER A 185 -21.56 -21.66 1.18
CA SER A 185 -21.85 -22.03 2.57
C SER A 185 -20.63 -22.43 3.40
N SER A 186 -19.55 -22.93 2.78
CA SER A 186 -18.31 -23.26 3.47
C SER A 186 -17.45 -22.02 3.67
N GLN A 187 -17.31 -21.18 2.64
CA GLN A 187 -16.59 -19.90 2.74
C GLN A 187 -17.28 -18.94 3.72
N PHE A 188 -18.61 -18.90 3.74
CA PHE A 188 -19.36 -18.13 4.74
C PHE A 188 -19.13 -18.67 6.17
N ARG A 189 -18.96 -19.98 6.34
CA ARG A 189 -18.69 -20.62 7.64
C ARG A 189 -17.31 -20.27 8.17
N ASP A 190 -16.31 -20.19 7.28
CA ASP A 190 -14.94 -19.84 7.64
C ASP A 190 -14.77 -18.33 7.84
N LEU A 191 -15.53 -17.50 7.11
CA LEU A 191 -15.67 -16.07 7.37
C LEU A 191 -16.28 -15.82 8.76
N VAL A 192 -17.35 -16.54 9.12
CA VAL A 192 -17.99 -16.45 10.45
C VAL A 192 -17.07 -16.92 11.59
N LYS A 193 -16.15 -17.87 11.34
CA LYS A 193 -15.18 -18.33 12.34
C LYS A 193 -14.05 -17.33 12.62
N THR A 194 -13.73 -16.45 11.66
CA THR A 194 -12.59 -15.54 11.76
C THR A 194 -12.99 -14.16 12.30
N ILE A 195 -14.28 -13.81 12.21
CA ILE A 195 -14.83 -12.56 12.72
C ILE A 195 -15.09 -12.70 14.23
N LYS A 196 -14.20 -12.15 15.07
CA LYS A 196 -14.44 -11.90 16.51
C LYS A 196 -15.37 -10.68 16.73
N THR A 197 -16.46 -10.59 15.98
CA THR A 197 -17.55 -9.62 16.20
C THR A 197 -18.90 -10.25 15.87
N PRO A 198 -19.93 -10.10 16.72
CA PRO A 198 -21.24 -10.68 16.48
C PRO A 198 -22.02 -9.80 15.50
N ALA A 199 -21.83 -10.01 14.19
CA ALA A 199 -22.67 -9.37 13.18
C ALA A 199 -23.18 -10.43 12.19
N SER A 200 -24.10 -11.27 12.65
CA SER A 200 -24.95 -12.06 11.77
C SER A 200 -25.74 -11.10 10.87
N LYS A 201 -25.33 -10.93 9.61
CA LYS A 201 -26.10 -10.15 8.62
C LYS A 201 -27.20 -11.03 8.02
N GLU A 202 -28.38 -10.46 7.79
CA GLU A 202 -29.45 -11.15 7.07
C GLU A 202 -28.99 -11.52 5.65
N VAL A 203 -29.38 -12.70 5.17
CA VAL A 203 -29.06 -13.17 3.81
C VAL A 203 -29.56 -12.18 2.75
N LYS A 204 -30.71 -11.53 3.00
CA LYS A 204 -31.27 -10.51 2.11
C LYS A 204 -30.32 -9.32 1.92
N THR A 205 -29.72 -8.85 3.01
CA THR A 205 -28.74 -7.75 2.98
C THR A 205 -27.49 -8.16 2.20
N MET A 206 -26.99 -9.38 2.40
CA MET A 206 -25.82 -9.86 1.65
C MET A 206 -26.10 -10.00 0.15
N LYS A 207 -27.28 -10.52 -0.24
CA LYS A 207 -27.67 -10.57 -1.67
C LYS A 207 -27.69 -9.17 -2.28
N ARG A 208 -28.31 -8.21 -1.59
CA ARG A 208 -28.35 -6.83 -2.05
C ARG A 208 -26.95 -6.21 -2.20
N LEU A 209 -26.02 -6.50 -1.27
CA LEU A 209 -24.64 -6.04 -1.38
C LEU A 209 -23.91 -6.68 -2.56
N MET A 210 -24.19 -7.95 -2.88
CA MET A 210 -23.64 -8.60 -4.08
C MET A 210 -24.15 -7.91 -5.34
N ASP A 211 -25.45 -7.64 -5.45
CA ASP A 211 -26.02 -6.95 -6.60
C ASP A 211 -25.40 -5.54 -6.78
N LEU A 212 -25.24 -4.79 -5.67
CA LEU A 212 -24.59 -3.47 -5.70
C LEU A 212 -23.07 -3.53 -5.96
N SER A 213 -22.45 -4.70 -5.79
CA SER A 213 -21.02 -4.87 -6.02
C SER A 213 -20.66 -4.87 -7.50
N ASP A 214 -21.62 -5.08 -8.39
CA ASP A 214 -21.44 -5.00 -9.84
C ASP A 214 -20.98 -3.61 -10.27
N SER A 215 -21.41 -2.57 -9.56
CA SER A 215 -21.02 -1.18 -9.78
C SER A 215 -19.64 -0.82 -9.24
N VAL A 216 -18.98 -1.73 -8.51
CA VAL A 216 -17.64 -1.52 -7.94
C VAL A 216 -16.59 -2.03 -8.91
N CYS A 217 -15.58 -1.20 -9.16
CA CYS A 217 -14.54 -1.48 -10.13
C CYS A 217 -13.13 -1.32 -9.56
N GLN A 218 -12.19 -1.99 -10.21
CA GLN A 218 -10.77 -1.74 -10.03
C GLN A 218 -10.30 -0.65 -11.01
N VAL A 219 -9.64 0.38 -10.50
CA VAL A 219 -9.02 1.42 -11.32
C VAL A 219 -7.59 1.00 -11.67
N ARG A 220 -7.27 1.05 -12.96
CA ARG A 220 -5.98 0.58 -13.50
C ARG A 220 -5.33 1.65 -14.36
N VAL A 221 -4.01 1.79 -14.22
CA VAL A 221 -3.16 2.69 -15.00
C VAL A 221 -2.17 1.84 -15.77
N ASN A 222 -2.16 1.96 -17.09
CA ASN A 222 -1.37 1.11 -17.99
C ASN A 222 -1.50 -0.39 -17.65
N GLY A 223 -2.73 -0.83 -17.35
CA GLY A 223 -3.05 -2.20 -16.98
C GLY A 223 -2.67 -2.62 -15.55
N SER A 224 -1.95 -1.79 -14.79
CA SER A 224 -1.61 -2.06 -13.39
C SER A 224 -2.71 -1.53 -12.46
N ALA A 225 -3.15 -2.35 -11.50
CA ALA A 225 -4.10 -1.91 -10.49
C ALA A 225 -3.52 -0.79 -9.62
N ARG A 226 -4.30 0.27 -9.39
CA ARG A 226 -3.89 1.45 -8.62
C ARG A 226 -4.84 1.78 -7.47
N GLY A 227 -6.12 1.43 -7.62
CA GLY A 227 -7.13 1.72 -6.63
C GLY A 227 -8.44 1.01 -6.95
N SER A 228 -9.47 1.36 -6.20
CA SER A 228 -10.85 0.97 -6.41
C SER A 228 -11.66 2.19 -6.84
N GLY A 229 -12.87 1.96 -7.34
CA GLY A 229 -13.81 3.01 -7.68
C GLY A 229 -15.20 2.42 -7.80
N PHE A 230 -16.19 3.26 -8.02
CA PHE A 230 -17.55 2.78 -8.27
C PHE A 230 -18.27 3.68 -9.25
N LEU A 231 -19.13 3.06 -10.07
CA LEU A 231 -20.02 3.80 -10.96
C LEU A 231 -21.03 4.57 -10.11
N LEU A 232 -20.90 5.89 -10.12
CA LEU A 232 -21.76 6.77 -9.33
C LEU A 232 -23.09 6.99 -10.06
N PHE A 233 -23.06 7.42 -11.32
CA PHE A 233 -24.25 7.60 -12.17
C PHE A 233 -23.87 7.54 -13.65
N GLY A 234 -24.83 7.19 -14.53
CA GLY A 234 -24.64 7.12 -15.97
C GLY A 234 -23.37 6.36 -16.36
N LYS A 235 -22.37 7.09 -16.85
CA LYS A 235 -21.02 6.60 -17.22
C LYS A 235 -19.90 7.20 -16.38
N PHE A 236 -20.23 7.75 -15.22
CA PHE A 236 -19.30 8.48 -14.35
C PHE A 236 -18.89 7.62 -13.15
N VAL A 237 -17.61 7.28 -13.08
CA VAL A 237 -17.00 6.54 -11.98
C VAL A 237 -16.35 7.51 -11.00
N LEU A 238 -16.63 7.32 -9.71
CA LEU A 238 -15.99 8.03 -8.62
C LEU A 238 -14.85 7.18 -8.03
N THR A 239 -13.70 7.79 -7.81
CA THR A 239 -12.55 7.25 -7.05
C THR A 239 -11.81 8.38 -6.33
N ASN A 240 -10.78 8.08 -5.54
CA ASN A 240 -9.94 9.12 -4.94
C ASN A 240 -9.02 9.78 -5.99
N GLY A 241 -8.78 11.08 -5.84
CA GLY A 241 -7.89 11.83 -6.71
C GLY A 241 -6.47 11.27 -6.70
N HIS A 242 -5.97 10.84 -5.54
CA HIS A 242 -4.62 10.27 -5.44
C HIS A 242 -4.41 8.97 -6.22
N VAL A 243 -5.48 8.27 -6.64
CA VAL A 243 -5.38 7.05 -7.45
C VAL A 243 -4.81 7.35 -8.84
N VAL A 244 -5.13 8.53 -9.38
CA VAL A 244 -4.73 8.97 -10.73
C VAL A 244 -3.82 10.20 -10.75
N LYS A 245 -3.52 10.82 -9.60
CA LYS A 245 -2.74 12.07 -9.51
C LYS A 245 -1.38 12.04 -10.23
N ASP A 246 -0.73 10.88 -10.28
CA ASP A 246 0.60 10.75 -10.89
C ASP A 246 0.53 10.72 -12.43
N VAL A 247 -0.66 10.53 -13.00
CA VAL A 247 -0.88 10.38 -14.45
C VAL A 247 -1.89 11.37 -15.01
N TYR A 248 -2.43 12.26 -14.18
CA TYR A 248 -3.32 13.32 -14.62
C TYR A 248 -2.62 14.67 -14.56
N ASN A 249 -2.53 15.32 -15.71
CA ASN A 249 -1.98 16.66 -15.83
C ASN A 249 -3.12 17.69 -15.77
N GLU A 250 -3.31 18.29 -14.59
CA GLU A 250 -4.39 19.27 -14.35
C GLU A 250 -4.32 20.49 -15.28
N ASN A 251 -3.10 20.97 -15.58
CA ASN A 251 -2.89 22.17 -16.40
C ASN A 251 -3.34 21.95 -17.84
N GLN A 252 -3.06 20.77 -18.36
CA GLN A 252 -3.37 20.42 -19.75
C GLN A 252 -4.66 19.58 -19.87
N ARG A 253 -5.31 19.25 -18.74
CA ARG A 253 -6.52 18.42 -18.63
C ARG A 253 -6.44 17.12 -19.44
N HIS A 254 -5.29 16.44 -19.38
CA HIS A 254 -5.10 15.16 -20.06
C HIS A 254 -4.51 14.11 -19.14
N LEU A 255 -4.73 12.86 -19.53
CA LEU A 255 -4.08 11.70 -18.96
C LEU A 255 -2.75 11.46 -19.69
N ASP A 256 -1.65 11.36 -18.94
CA ASP A 256 -0.33 10.99 -19.44
C ASP A 256 -0.24 9.49 -19.77
N GLU A 257 -1.08 8.70 -19.10
CA GLU A 257 -1.11 7.25 -19.22
C GLU A 257 -2.54 6.74 -19.41
N LYS A 258 -2.70 5.57 -20.03
CA LYS A 258 -4.02 4.98 -20.23
C LYS A 258 -4.64 4.58 -18.90
N VAL A 259 -5.85 5.08 -18.62
CA VAL A 259 -6.63 4.69 -17.45
C VAL A 259 -7.83 3.84 -17.90
N THR A 260 -8.05 2.73 -17.21
CA THR A 260 -9.19 1.82 -17.44
C THR A 260 -9.80 1.41 -16.11
N VAL A 261 -11.09 1.10 -16.11
CA VAL A 261 -11.78 0.48 -14.96
C VAL A 261 -12.16 -0.96 -15.28
N HIS A 262 -12.18 -1.83 -14.29
CA HIS A 262 -12.57 -3.24 -14.45
C HIS A 262 -13.62 -3.62 -13.39
N PHE A 263 -14.88 -3.81 -13.80
CA PHE A 263 -16.00 -4.09 -12.89
C PHE A 263 -16.06 -5.55 -12.42
N SER A 264 -15.66 -6.49 -13.27
CA SER A 264 -15.83 -7.94 -13.06
C SER A 264 -14.57 -8.66 -12.57
N PHE A 265 -13.62 -7.97 -11.93
CA PHE A 265 -12.38 -8.61 -11.48
C PHE A 265 -12.57 -9.37 -10.16
N GLU A 266 -13.20 -10.54 -10.22
CA GLU A 266 -13.59 -11.34 -9.05
C GLU A 266 -12.78 -12.63 -8.90
N SER A 267 -12.09 -13.05 -9.96
CA SER A 267 -11.18 -14.20 -9.97
C SER A 267 -9.85 -13.87 -10.67
N LEU A 268 -8.80 -14.64 -10.36
CA LEU A 268 -7.51 -14.52 -11.06
C LEU A 268 -7.53 -15.19 -12.45
N GLU A 269 -8.57 -15.96 -12.73
CA GLU A 269 -8.77 -16.71 -13.98
C GLU A 269 -9.43 -15.84 -15.07
N GLU A 270 -10.22 -14.83 -14.67
CA GLU A 270 -10.88 -13.88 -15.56
C GLU A 270 -9.97 -12.69 -15.89
N VAL A 271 -9.18 -12.83 -16.96
CA VAL A 271 -8.27 -11.78 -17.42
C VAL A 271 -8.84 -10.96 -18.59
N GLU A 272 -9.80 -11.52 -19.34
CA GLU A 272 -10.34 -10.95 -20.58
C GLU A 272 -11.80 -10.48 -20.41
N GLY A 273 -12.11 -9.27 -20.89
CA GLY A 273 -13.44 -8.65 -20.79
C GLY A 273 -13.61 -7.70 -19.59
N GLY A 274 -14.76 -7.04 -19.50
CA GLY A 274 -15.18 -6.22 -18.34
C GLY A 274 -14.40 -4.91 -18.10
N ARG A 275 -13.49 -4.53 -19.01
CA ARG A 275 -12.69 -3.30 -18.90
C ARG A 275 -13.27 -2.19 -19.75
N GLU A 276 -13.49 -1.04 -19.13
CA GLU A 276 -13.94 0.16 -19.81
C GLU A 276 -12.83 1.23 -19.77
N GLU A 277 -12.63 1.90 -20.90
CA GLU A 277 -11.61 2.95 -21.00
C GLU A 277 -12.13 4.26 -20.43
N VAL A 278 -11.27 5.01 -19.73
CA VAL A 278 -11.59 6.35 -19.27
C VAL A 278 -11.40 7.32 -20.43
N GLU A 279 -12.49 7.98 -20.82
CA GLU A 279 -12.53 9.00 -21.88
C GLU A 279 -11.89 10.30 -21.41
N GLU A 280 -12.28 10.77 -20.22
CA GLU A 280 -11.83 12.04 -19.66
C GLU A 280 -11.87 12.04 -18.13
N ILE A 281 -11.07 12.92 -17.53
CA ILE A 281 -11.20 13.33 -16.13
C ILE A 281 -12.09 14.58 -16.11
N VAL A 282 -13.32 14.40 -15.63
CA VAL A 282 -14.35 15.45 -15.61
C VAL A 282 -14.08 16.43 -14.48
N GLY A 283 -13.72 15.87 -13.32
CA GLY A 283 -13.36 16.62 -12.13
C GLY A 283 -12.27 15.91 -11.35
N PHE A 284 -11.50 16.70 -10.62
CA PHE A 284 -10.33 16.25 -9.86
C PHE A 284 -10.06 17.18 -8.70
N GLU A 285 -9.75 16.59 -7.55
CA GLU A 285 -9.24 17.29 -6.40
C GLU A 285 -8.34 16.35 -5.58
N HIS A 286 -7.19 16.85 -5.13
CA HIS A 286 -6.31 16.15 -4.22
C HIS A 286 -5.70 17.13 -3.21
N GLN A 287 -6.47 17.39 -2.16
CA GLN A 287 -6.19 18.21 -1.00
C GLN A 287 -6.43 17.35 0.25
N PRO A 288 -5.43 16.55 0.70
CA PRO A 288 -5.63 15.53 1.74
C PRO A 288 -6.07 16.11 3.09
N ASP A 289 -5.79 17.39 3.34
CA ASP A 289 -6.14 18.10 4.57
C ASP A 289 -7.55 18.72 4.54
N VAL A 290 -8.27 18.61 3.42
CA VAL A 290 -9.61 19.19 3.23
C VAL A 290 -10.66 18.09 3.25
N LEU A 291 -11.75 18.30 3.99
CA LEU A 291 -12.84 17.33 4.04
C LEU A 291 -13.44 17.12 2.63
N GLY A 292 -13.41 15.87 2.18
CA GLY A 292 -13.86 15.51 0.84
C GLY A 292 -12.92 15.97 -0.27
N GLY A 293 -11.72 16.45 0.03
CA GLY A 293 -10.77 17.03 -0.93
C GLY A 293 -9.96 16.01 -1.72
N ASP A 294 -10.29 14.72 -1.70
CA ASP A 294 -9.53 13.68 -2.42
C ASP A 294 -10.46 12.82 -3.27
N TRP A 295 -10.79 13.32 -4.46
CA TRP A 295 -11.73 12.69 -5.37
C TRP A 295 -11.38 12.97 -6.83
N THR A 296 -11.86 12.10 -7.71
CA THR A 296 -11.90 12.36 -9.15
C THR A 296 -13.12 11.70 -9.76
N LEU A 297 -13.72 12.39 -10.72
CA LEU A 297 -14.85 11.89 -11.49
C LEU A 297 -14.37 11.52 -12.89
N LEU A 298 -14.36 10.23 -13.17
CA LEU A 298 -13.93 9.65 -14.43
C LEU A 298 -15.17 9.49 -15.33
N ARG A 299 -15.09 9.89 -16.60
CA ARG A 299 -16.10 9.51 -17.60
C ARG A 299 -15.60 8.33 -18.40
N LEU A 300 -16.43 7.31 -18.54
CA LEU A 300 -16.11 6.12 -19.31
C LEU A 300 -16.49 6.25 -20.78
N ARG A 301 -15.65 5.72 -21.66
CA ARG A 301 -16.03 5.35 -23.03
C ARG A 301 -16.58 3.92 -22.99
N ALA A 302 -17.86 3.81 -22.62
CA ALA A 302 -18.53 2.52 -22.50
C ALA A 302 -18.64 1.82 -23.87
N GLN A 303 -18.04 0.65 -24.00
CA GLN A 303 -18.20 -0.25 -25.16
C GLN A 303 -19.29 -1.30 -24.90
N GLN A 304 -19.62 -1.54 -23.63
CA GLN A 304 -20.60 -2.51 -23.17
C GLN A 304 -21.66 -1.84 -22.30
N ALA A 305 -22.73 -2.57 -22.00
CA ALA A 305 -23.71 -2.14 -21.01
C ALA A 305 -23.04 -2.02 -19.64
N LEU A 306 -23.21 -0.86 -18.99
CA LEU A 306 -22.70 -0.61 -17.64
C LEU A 306 -23.71 -1.13 -16.59
N PRO A 307 -23.23 -1.49 -15.38
CA PRO A 307 -24.11 -1.78 -14.25
C PRO A 307 -24.89 -0.53 -13.82
N ASP A 308 -25.86 -0.68 -12.92
CA ASP A 308 -26.59 0.45 -12.37
C ASP A 308 -25.69 1.33 -11.48
N GLY A 309 -25.83 2.64 -11.56
CA GLY A 309 -25.08 3.59 -10.73
C GLY A 309 -25.50 3.55 -9.25
N LEU A 310 -24.56 3.85 -8.34
CA LEU A 310 -24.82 3.84 -6.91
C LEU A 310 -25.43 5.14 -6.35
N LEU A 311 -25.60 6.20 -7.14
CA LEU A 311 -26.13 7.49 -6.69
C LEU A 311 -27.53 7.38 -6.07
N ALA A 312 -28.42 6.59 -6.69
CA ALA A 312 -29.77 6.33 -6.18
C ALA A 312 -29.78 5.59 -4.82
N HIS A 313 -28.65 4.99 -4.46
CA HIS A 313 -28.41 4.28 -3.21
C HIS A 313 -27.58 5.11 -2.22
N SER A 314 -27.43 6.42 -2.42
CA SER A 314 -26.68 7.27 -1.49
C SER A 314 -27.40 7.44 -0.13
N GLY A 315 -26.60 7.63 0.91
CA GLY A 315 -27.07 7.87 2.28
C GLY A 315 -26.17 8.81 3.05
N PHE A 316 -26.61 9.18 4.25
CA PHE A 316 -25.83 9.99 5.19
C PHE A 316 -25.01 9.09 6.12
N LEU A 317 -23.97 9.66 6.72
CA LEU A 317 -23.17 8.93 7.69
C LEU A 317 -24.04 8.39 8.85
N PRO A 318 -23.97 7.09 9.15
CA PRO A 318 -24.58 6.55 10.37
C PRO A 318 -23.79 7.03 11.60
N GLN A 319 -24.48 7.23 12.72
CA GLN A 319 -23.86 7.63 13.99
C GLN A 319 -23.07 6.48 14.66
N SER A 320 -23.46 5.24 14.37
CA SER A 320 -22.85 4.02 14.90
C SER A 320 -23.30 2.81 14.10
N GLY A 321 -22.73 1.65 14.41
CA GLY A 321 -23.14 0.36 13.84
C GLY A 321 -22.12 -0.21 12.87
N GLY A 322 -22.61 -1.21 12.12
CA GLY A 322 -21.81 -1.94 11.14
C GLY A 322 -21.88 -1.30 9.76
N ILE A 323 -20.76 -1.31 9.06
CA ILE A 323 -20.62 -0.89 7.67
C ILE A 323 -20.08 -2.05 6.84
N CYS A 324 -19.98 -1.83 5.54
CA CYS A 324 -19.37 -2.78 4.62
C CYS A 324 -18.57 -2.03 3.57
N ILE A 325 -17.31 -2.42 3.37
CA ILE A 325 -16.47 -1.87 2.31
C ILE A 325 -16.40 -2.92 1.20
N ILE A 326 -16.57 -2.50 -0.05
CA ILE A 326 -16.44 -3.39 -1.22
C ILE A 326 -15.42 -2.78 -2.17
N GLY A 327 -14.43 -3.54 -2.58
CA GLY A 327 -13.33 -3.02 -3.39
C GLY A 327 -12.22 -4.01 -3.65
N HIS A 328 -11.07 -3.52 -4.10
CA HIS A 328 -9.94 -4.30 -4.59
C HIS A 328 -8.67 -4.08 -3.74
N PRO A 329 -8.62 -4.59 -2.50
CA PRO A 329 -7.42 -4.49 -1.68
C PRO A 329 -6.23 -5.18 -2.36
N ASP A 330 -5.07 -4.55 -2.23
CA ASP A 330 -3.78 -4.83 -2.88
C ASP A 330 -3.84 -4.88 -4.42
N GLY A 331 -4.90 -4.32 -5.03
CA GLY A 331 -5.15 -4.48 -6.46
C GLY A 331 -5.55 -5.90 -6.86
N GLY A 332 -5.97 -6.71 -5.88
CA GLY A 332 -6.44 -8.08 -6.08
C GLY A 332 -7.89 -8.16 -6.53
N VAL A 333 -8.45 -9.38 -6.42
CA VAL A 333 -9.87 -9.64 -6.69
C VAL A 333 -10.76 -8.81 -5.78
N LYS A 334 -11.98 -8.53 -6.25
CA LYS A 334 -13.00 -7.82 -5.47
C LYS A 334 -13.27 -8.57 -4.17
N LYS A 335 -13.30 -7.85 -3.05
CA LYS A 335 -13.59 -8.38 -1.72
C LYS A 335 -14.64 -7.53 -1.03
N ILE A 336 -15.22 -8.10 0.03
CA ILE A 336 -16.16 -7.43 0.93
C ILE A 336 -15.59 -7.50 2.35
N ASP A 337 -15.51 -6.36 3.03
CA ASP A 337 -15.08 -6.25 4.42
C ASP A 337 -16.19 -5.68 5.31
N PRO A 338 -16.86 -6.52 6.12
CA PRO A 338 -17.76 -6.08 7.17
C PRO A 338 -16.98 -5.55 8.38
N CYS A 339 -17.08 -4.26 8.67
CA CYS A 339 -16.39 -3.63 9.81
C CYS A 339 -17.32 -2.76 10.66
N LEU A 340 -16.84 -2.36 11.85
CA LEU A 340 -17.58 -1.51 12.79
C LEU A 340 -17.03 -0.08 12.76
N ILE A 341 -17.94 0.88 12.92
CA ILE A 341 -17.59 2.29 13.02
C ILE A 341 -16.87 2.53 14.35
N VAL A 342 -15.68 3.13 14.28
CA VAL A 342 -14.96 3.66 15.44
C VAL A 342 -15.47 5.08 15.68
N LYS A 343 -16.27 5.27 16.72
CA LYS A 343 -16.77 6.58 17.14
C LYS A 343 -15.64 7.50 17.56
N HIS A 344 -15.85 8.82 17.41
CA HIS A 344 -14.86 9.83 17.78
C HIS A 344 -14.30 9.66 19.19
N GLU A 345 -15.17 9.46 20.19
CA GLU A 345 -14.84 9.22 21.60
C GLU A 345 -13.93 8.00 21.85
N ASN A 346 -13.94 7.02 20.94
CA ASN A 346 -13.19 5.77 21.07
C ASN A 346 -11.89 5.75 20.25
N ARG A 347 -11.64 6.74 19.40
CA ARG A 347 -10.48 6.74 18.47
C ARG A 347 -9.15 6.63 19.21
N ASN A 348 -8.97 7.40 20.28
CA ASN A 348 -7.73 7.35 21.08
C ASN A 348 -7.53 5.98 21.75
N GLN A 349 -8.60 5.33 22.20
CA GLN A 349 -8.52 3.98 22.78
C GLN A 349 -8.03 2.95 21.74
N VAL A 350 -8.46 3.09 20.48
CA VAL A 350 -7.95 2.28 19.37
C VAL A 350 -6.45 2.54 19.15
N VAL A 351 -6.04 3.81 19.11
CA VAL A 351 -4.61 4.16 18.96
C VAL A 351 -3.76 3.59 20.10
N GLU A 352 -4.21 3.74 21.35
CA GLU A 352 -3.54 3.21 22.53
C GLU A 352 -3.46 1.68 22.53
N LYS A 353 -4.55 1.00 22.15
CA LYS A 353 -4.57 -0.45 21.99
C LYS A 353 -3.50 -0.91 21.00
N HIS A 354 -3.47 -0.33 19.80
CA HIS A 354 -2.47 -0.66 18.78
C HIS A 354 -1.04 -0.33 19.25
N TYR A 355 -0.84 0.78 19.96
CA TYR A 355 0.46 1.11 20.54
C TYR A 355 0.93 0.02 21.53
N ASN A 356 0.05 -0.38 22.45
CA ASN A 356 0.36 -1.36 23.50
C ASN A 356 0.61 -2.76 22.93
N GLU A 357 -0.18 -3.20 21.96
CA GLU A 357 -0.02 -4.50 21.28
C GLU A 357 1.29 -4.60 20.50
N ASN A 358 1.88 -3.46 20.12
CA ASN A 358 3.11 -3.39 19.33
C ASN A 358 4.33 -2.93 20.15
N GLN A 359 4.23 -2.81 21.48
CA GLN A 359 5.37 -2.45 22.32
C GLN A 359 6.45 -3.52 22.30
N GLY A 360 7.70 -3.09 22.03
CA GLY A 360 8.88 -3.96 22.06
C GLY A 360 9.15 -4.79 20.81
N GLN A 361 8.33 -4.69 19.75
CA GLN A 361 8.46 -5.56 18.57
C GLN A 361 8.97 -4.89 17.27
N ILE A 362 9.19 -3.56 17.20
CA ILE A 362 9.29 -2.90 15.89
C ILE A 362 10.37 -1.80 15.83
N ASN A 363 11.36 -1.96 14.94
CA ASN A 363 12.45 -1.00 14.70
C ASN A 363 12.06 0.21 13.82
N LEU A 364 10.81 0.29 13.34
CA LEU A 364 10.33 1.27 12.35
C LEU A 364 9.09 2.07 12.78
N ILE A 365 8.35 1.64 13.81
CA ILE A 365 7.17 2.35 14.32
C ILE A 365 7.54 2.90 15.69
N THR A 366 7.60 4.22 15.80
CA THR A 366 7.96 4.92 17.04
C THR A 366 6.70 5.39 17.77
N SER A 367 6.81 5.73 19.06
CA SER A 367 5.71 6.38 19.78
C SER A 367 5.19 7.61 19.03
N ARG A 368 6.09 8.36 18.37
CA ARG A 368 5.77 9.52 17.52
C ARG A 368 4.81 9.19 16.38
N PHE A 369 4.84 7.98 15.83
CA PHE A 369 3.84 7.57 14.82
C PHE A 369 2.44 7.58 15.44
N PHE A 370 2.25 6.88 16.57
CA PHE A 370 0.96 6.80 17.25
C PHE A 370 0.52 8.15 17.82
N GLU A 371 1.44 8.99 18.29
CA GLU A 371 1.14 10.39 18.66
C GLU A 371 0.61 11.19 17.46
N GLY A 372 1.19 11.02 16.27
CA GLY A 372 0.71 11.64 15.03
C GLY A 372 -0.66 11.11 14.59
N VAL A 373 -0.90 9.80 14.73
CA VAL A 373 -2.22 9.20 14.50
C VAL A 373 -3.24 9.83 15.45
N ALA A 374 -2.94 9.88 16.75
CA ALA A 374 -3.82 10.45 17.78
C ALA A 374 -4.20 11.91 17.47
N GLN A 375 -3.24 12.74 17.06
CA GLN A 375 -3.50 14.12 16.65
C GLN A 375 -4.41 14.18 15.41
N SER A 376 -4.14 13.37 14.38
CA SER A 376 -4.92 13.38 13.14
C SER A 376 -6.37 12.94 13.35
N VAL A 377 -6.58 11.87 14.13
CA VAL A 377 -7.92 11.32 14.39
C VAL A 377 -8.77 12.23 15.28
N GLN A 378 -8.12 13.09 16.09
CA GLN A 378 -8.77 14.13 16.87
C GLN A 378 -9.18 15.34 16.03
N GLN A 379 -8.32 15.78 15.10
CA GLN A 379 -8.58 16.93 14.23
C GLN A 379 -9.67 16.62 13.19
N ASN A 380 -9.69 15.40 12.65
CA ASN A 380 -10.61 15.00 11.59
C ASN A 380 -11.92 14.41 12.15
N GLN A 381 -12.73 15.22 12.83
CA GLN A 381 -13.98 14.74 13.44
C GLN A 381 -15.06 14.33 12.43
N GLN A 382 -15.01 14.91 11.22
CA GLN A 382 -16.06 14.78 10.21
C GLN A 382 -15.89 13.59 9.24
N VAL A 383 -14.76 12.88 9.28
CA VAL A 383 -14.57 11.66 8.49
C VAL A 383 -15.15 10.44 9.21
N LEU A 384 -15.63 9.47 8.43
CA LEU A 384 -16.06 8.17 8.95
C LEU A 384 -14.82 7.32 9.22
N THR A 385 -14.69 6.79 10.43
CA THR A 385 -13.54 5.98 10.86
C THR A 385 -13.93 4.56 11.26
N TYR A 386 -13.07 3.59 11.00
CA TYR A 386 -13.31 2.17 11.25
C TYR A 386 -11.99 1.38 11.31
N GLU A 387 -12.01 0.21 11.95
CA GLU A 387 -10.94 -0.80 11.84
C GLU A 387 -11.28 -1.73 10.66
N SER A 388 -10.41 -1.81 9.64
CA SER A 388 -10.65 -2.59 8.41
C SER A 388 -9.39 -3.36 8.01
N CYS A 389 -9.57 -4.44 7.25
CA CYS A 389 -8.48 -5.20 6.62
C CYS A 389 -8.18 -4.74 5.18
N PHE A 390 -8.84 -3.68 4.70
CA PHE A 390 -8.60 -3.08 3.39
C PHE A 390 -7.53 -2.01 3.53
N TYR A 391 -6.37 -2.24 2.89
CA TYR A 391 -5.18 -1.40 3.01
C TYR A 391 -4.82 -0.72 1.68
N PHE A 392 -3.75 -1.17 1.00
CA PHE A 392 -3.38 -0.61 -0.29
C PHE A 392 -4.39 -1.01 -1.36
N GLY A 393 -4.59 -0.19 -2.39
CA GLY A 393 -5.46 -0.52 -3.53
C GLY A 393 -6.98 -0.45 -3.26
N SER A 394 -7.42 -0.38 -2.00
CA SER A 394 -8.84 -0.18 -1.67
C SER A 394 -9.29 1.27 -1.77
N SER A 395 -8.40 2.26 -1.82
CA SER A 395 -8.75 3.68 -1.98
C SER A 395 -9.70 3.88 -3.16
N GLY A 396 -10.82 4.56 -2.91
CA GLY A 396 -11.92 4.80 -3.84
C GLY A 396 -13.08 3.81 -3.72
N SER A 397 -12.99 2.84 -2.79
CA SER A 397 -14.08 1.89 -2.53
C SER A 397 -15.31 2.58 -1.92
N PRO A 398 -16.54 2.22 -2.33
CA PRO A 398 -17.74 2.66 -1.62
C PRO A 398 -17.85 1.98 -0.25
N VAL A 399 -18.34 2.74 0.72
CA VAL A 399 -18.66 2.28 2.07
C VAL A 399 -20.18 2.25 2.23
N PHE A 400 -20.72 1.07 2.49
CA PHE A 400 -22.15 0.81 2.65
C PHE A 400 -22.57 0.78 4.12
N ASP A 401 -23.71 1.36 4.44
CA ASP A 401 -24.36 1.21 5.76
C ASP A 401 -25.17 -0.10 5.87
N GLN A 402 -25.85 -0.29 7.00
CA GLN A 402 -26.69 -1.47 7.25
C GLN A 402 -27.91 -1.58 6.31
N ASN A 403 -28.30 -0.49 5.67
CA ASN A 403 -29.40 -0.44 4.69
C ASN A 403 -28.90 -0.58 3.24
N CYS A 404 -27.62 -0.91 3.04
CA CYS A 404 -26.95 -1.00 1.75
C CYS A 404 -26.92 0.35 0.99
N ARG A 405 -26.87 1.47 1.72
CA ARG A 405 -26.67 2.79 1.13
C ARG A 405 -25.20 3.16 1.13
N VAL A 406 -24.70 3.80 0.07
CA VAL A 406 -23.33 4.34 0.03
C VAL A 406 -23.28 5.63 0.85
N VAL A 407 -22.52 5.62 1.94
CA VAL A 407 -22.44 6.74 2.89
C VAL A 407 -21.09 7.45 2.87
N ALA A 408 -20.04 6.77 2.42
CA ALA A 408 -18.70 7.31 2.32
C ALA A 408 -17.91 6.66 1.17
N MET A 409 -16.81 7.29 0.78
CA MET A 409 -15.77 6.71 -0.06
C MET A 409 -14.55 6.46 0.82
N HIS A 410 -14.08 5.21 0.88
CA HIS A 410 -12.87 4.82 1.61
C HIS A 410 -11.65 5.49 0.96
N THR A 411 -10.85 6.19 1.76
CA THR A 411 -9.75 7.04 1.28
C THR A 411 -8.39 6.48 1.67
N GLY A 412 -8.22 6.11 2.94
CA GLY A 412 -6.99 5.50 3.43
C GLY A 412 -6.96 5.39 4.95
N GLY A 413 -5.77 5.18 5.50
CA GLY A 413 -5.60 4.97 6.92
C GLY A 413 -4.15 4.98 7.38
N PHE A 414 -3.96 4.68 8.66
CA PHE A 414 -2.67 4.78 9.33
C PHE A 414 -1.96 3.43 9.35
N ILE A 415 -1.43 3.08 8.19
CA ILE A 415 -0.82 1.77 7.92
C ILE A 415 0.56 1.67 8.56
N TYR A 416 0.86 0.50 9.11
CA TYR A 416 2.16 0.11 9.60
C TYR A 416 2.44 -1.37 9.33
N GLN A 417 3.70 -1.79 9.45
CA GLN A 417 4.09 -3.20 9.30
C GLN A 417 4.45 -3.82 10.63
N THR A 418 3.88 -4.99 10.91
CA THR A 418 4.22 -5.79 12.09
C THR A 418 5.63 -6.37 11.98
N SER A 419 6.14 -6.91 13.09
CA SER A 419 7.41 -7.64 13.14
C SER A 419 7.47 -8.83 12.15
N LEU A 420 6.31 -9.42 11.84
CA LEU A 420 6.16 -10.51 10.87
C LEU A 420 6.12 -10.03 9.41
N GLY A 421 6.15 -8.71 9.18
CA GLY A 421 6.08 -8.11 7.85
C GLY A 421 4.66 -8.01 7.28
N GLU A 422 3.65 -8.22 8.12
CA GLU A 422 2.24 -8.08 7.74
C GLU A 422 1.84 -6.60 7.80
N ASN A 423 1.08 -6.14 6.79
CA ASN A 423 0.49 -4.81 6.84
C ASN A 423 -0.69 -4.82 7.81
N GLN A 424 -0.72 -3.84 8.70
CA GLN A 424 -1.86 -3.52 9.55
C GLN A 424 -2.14 -2.03 9.46
N SER A 425 -3.29 -1.60 9.96
CA SER A 425 -3.62 -0.19 10.10
C SER A 425 -4.19 0.06 11.46
N VAL A 426 -3.83 1.19 12.07
CA VAL A 426 -4.39 1.58 13.37
C VAL A 426 -5.87 1.91 13.22
N ILE A 427 -6.20 2.67 12.19
CA ILE A 427 -7.56 3.11 11.92
C ILE A 427 -7.62 3.58 10.46
N GLU A 428 -8.68 3.19 9.77
CA GLU A 428 -8.97 3.58 8.39
C GLU A 428 -10.08 4.64 8.39
N PHE A 429 -10.16 5.41 7.31
CA PHE A 429 -11.17 6.46 7.16
C PHE A 429 -11.69 6.59 5.73
N GLY A 430 -12.89 7.14 5.63
CA GLY A 430 -13.51 7.56 4.37
C GLY A 430 -14.18 8.92 4.46
N HIS A 431 -14.19 9.65 3.35
CA HIS A 431 -14.91 10.92 3.25
C HIS A 431 -16.41 10.69 3.06
N PRO A 432 -17.29 11.46 3.73
CA PRO A 432 -18.73 11.37 3.51
C PRO A 432 -19.07 11.58 2.04
N LEU A 433 -19.87 10.68 1.46
CA LEU A 433 -20.25 10.78 0.05
C LEU A 433 -20.99 12.10 -0.25
N PRO A 434 -21.92 12.60 0.59
CA PRO A 434 -22.59 13.88 0.34
C PRO A 434 -21.61 15.06 0.22
N VAL A 435 -20.53 15.08 1.01
CA VAL A 435 -19.52 16.14 0.96
C VAL A 435 -18.71 16.06 -0.32
N VAL A 436 -18.35 14.84 -0.76
CA VAL A 436 -17.66 14.65 -2.05
C VAL A 436 -18.57 15.07 -3.22
N ILE A 437 -19.85 14.73 -3.17
CA ILE A 437 -20.85 15.15 -4.17
C ILE A 437 -20.99 16.67 -4.23
N GLU A 438 -21.03 17.35 -3.09
CA GLU A 438 -21.07 18.82 -3.04
C GLU A 438 -19.86 19.42 -3.77
N ARG A 439 -18.65 18.92 -3.53
CA ARG A 439 -17.43 19.38 -4.23
C ARG A 439 -17.47 19.09 -5.73
N ILE A 440 -17.98 17.92 -6.13
CA ILE A 440 -18.20 17.58 -7.55
C ILE A 440 -19.13 18.61 -8.20
N ILE A 441 -20.25 18.92 -7.55
CA ILE A 441 -21.24 19.87 -8.05
C ILE A 441 -20.65 21.27 -8.19
N VAL A 442 -19.96 21.77 -7.16
CA VAL A 442 -19.31 23.10 -7.20
C VAL A 442 -18.30 23.17 -8.34
N GLN A 443 -17.44 22.15 -8.49
CA GLN A 443 -16.44 22.15 -9.56
C GLN A 443 -17.06 21.98 -10.95
N ALA A 444 -18.13 21.20 -11.09
CA ALA A 444 -18.87 21.04 -12.35
C ALA A 444 -19.53 22.36 -12.77
N GLU A 445 -20.04 23.14 -11.81
CA GLU A 445 -20.60 24.46 -12.05
C GLU A 445 -19.52 25.46 -12.51
N GLU A 446 -18.40 25.54 -11.79
CA GLU A 446 -17.26 26.42 -12.13
C GLU A 446 -16.68 26.13 -13.51
N LYS A 447 -16.79 24.88 -13.97
CA LYS A 447 -16.31 24.43 -15.29
C LYS A 447 -17.42 24.37 -16.34
N GLU A 448 -18.63 24.84 -16.03
CA GLU A 448 -19.80 24.87 -16.93
C GLU A 448 -20.12 23.48 -17.54
N ARG A 449 -19.96 22.42 -16.75
CA ARG A 449 -20.18 21.02 -17.16
C ARG A 449 -21.66 20.64 -17.07
N PHE A 450 -22.49 21.27 -17.90
CA PHE A 450 -23.93 20.99 -18.00
C PHE A 450 -24.26 19.53 -18.33
N ASP A 451 -23.38 18.85 -19.05
CA ASP A 451 -23.51 17.43 -19.35
C ASP A 451 -23.50 16.56 -18.07
N VAL A 452 -22.69 16.94 -17.08
CA VAL A 452 -22.62 16.25 -15.78
C VAL A 452 -23.90 16.49 -14.98
N PHE A 453 -24.40 17.72 -14.94
CA PHE A 453 -25.65 18.04 -14.23
C PHE A 453 -26.85 17.28 -14.77
N LYS A 454 -26.97 17.21 -16.11
CA LYS A 454 -28.05 16.49 -16.77
C LYS A 454 -28.06 15.01 -16.35
N GLU A 455 -26.93 14.35 -16.49
CA GLU A 455 -26.77 12.93 -16.13
C GLU A 455 -26.97 12.71 -14.62
N PHE A 456 -26.45 13.61 -13.78
CA PHE A 456 -26.63 13.53 -12.33
C PHE A 456 -28.12 13.58 -11.94
N ILE A 457 -28.88 14.55 -12.50
CA ILE A 457 -30.31 14.71 -12.24
C ILE A 457 -31.10 13.48 -12.72
N GLU A 458 -30.82 12.99 -13.93
CA GLU A 458 -31.49 11.82 -14.52
C GLU A 458 -31.33 10.56 -13.64
N HIS A 459 -30.20 10.42 -12.94
CA HIS A 459 -29.88 9.26 -12.11
C HIS A 459 -30.04 9.51 -10.60
N SER A 460 -30.51 10.69 -10.18
CA SER A 460 -30.73 11.04 -8.77
C SER A 460 -31.91 10.29 -8.13
N GLY A 461 -32.75 9.63 -8.94
CA GLY A 461 -33.90 8.86 -8.48
C GLY A 461 -34.80 9.65 -7.53
N ALA A 462 -35.14 9.05 -6.38
CA ALA A 462 -36.01 9.69 -5.37
C ALA A 462 -35.43 10.99 -4.77
N GLN A 463 -34.14 11.28 -4.94
CA GLN A 463 -33.49 12.50 -4.44
C GLN A 463 -33.49 13.66 -5.45
N GLN A 464 -34.03 13.44 -6.66
CA GLN A 464 -33.97 14.42 -7.75
C GLN A 464 -34.49 15.81 -7.37
N GLN A 465 -35.59 15.91 -6.62
CA GLN A 465 -36.13 17.21 -6.19
C GLN A 465 -35.20 17.94 -5.20
N ASN A 466 -34.59 17.22 -4.27
CA ASN A 466 -33.64 17.78 -3.30
C ASN A 466 -32.37 18.26 -4.00
N VAL A 467 -31.88 17.48 -4.97
CA VAL A 467 -30.74 17.84 -5.82
C VAL A 467 -31.03 19.10 -6.61
N ILE A 468 -32.19 19.19 -7.26
CA ILE A 468 -32.60 20.38 -8.02
C ILE A 468 -32.71 21.60 -7.09
N ALA A 469 -33.27 21.44 -5.90
CA ALA A 469 -33.38 22.53 -4.92
C ALA A 469 -32.00 23.01 -4.44
N PHE A 470 -31.07 22.09 -4.18
CA PHE A 470 -29.69 22.40 -3.82
C PHE A 470 -28.96 23.15 -4.93
N LEU A 471 -29.07 22.67 -6.19
CA LEU A 471 -28.47 23.32 -7.36
C LEU A 471 -29.02 24.73 -7.56
N LYS A 472 -30.34 24.93 -7.41
CA LYS A 472 -30.96 26.26 -7.47
C LYS A 472 -30.41 27.20 -6.41
N LYS A 473 -30.30 26.73 -5.16
CA LYS A 473 -29.76 27.52 -4.05
C LYS A 473 -28.30 27.92 -4.28
N LEU A 474 -27.48 27.02 -4.83
CA LEU A 474 -26.09 27.33 -5.21
C LEU A 474 -26.02 28.45 -6.26
N ILE A 475 -26.88 28.38 -7.28
CA ILE A 475 -26.97 29.41 -8.33
C ILE A 475 -27.44 30.74 -7.73
N GLU A 476 -28.47 30.75 -6.87
CA GLU A 476 -29.01 31.95 -6.19
C GLU A 476 -27.97 32.64 -5.30
N ILE A 477 -27.18 31.86 -4.54
CA ILE A 477 -26.09 32.39 -3.70
C ILE A 477 -25.03 33.09 -4.56
N LYS A 478 -24.78 32.61 -5.79
CA LYS A 478 -23.80 33.20 -6.72
C LYS A 478 -24.36 34.36 -7.55
N SER A 479 -25.66 34.36 -7.89
CA SER A 479 -26.29 35.46 -8.64
C SER A 479 -26.52 36.72 -7.79
N GLY A 480 -26.37 36.63 -6.47
CA GLY A 480 -26.59 37.75 -5.55
C GLY A 480 -28.06 38.13 -5.40
N GLU A 481 -28.98 37.32 -5.93
CA GLU A 481 -30.42 37.52 -5.82
C GLU A 481 -30.92 36.91 -4.50
N PHE A 482 -30.79 37.65 -3.40
CA PHE A 482 -31.67 37.46 -2.25
C PHE A 482 -32.87 38.40 -2.38
N PRO A 483 -34.12 37.90 -2.43
CA PRO A 483 -35.25 38.73 -2.03
C PRO A 483 -35.22 38.85 -0.50
N PHE A 484 -35.14 40.08 -0.01
CA PHE A 484 -35.39 40.40 1.40
C PHE A 484 -36.80 40.03 1.83
#